data_AF-A0A815Y1I0-F1
#
_entry.id   AF-A0A815Y1I0-F1
#
_cell.length_a   1.000
_cell.length_b   1.000
_cell.length_c   1.000
_cell.angle_alpha   90.00
_cell.angle_beta   90.00
_cell.angle_gamma   90.00
#
_symmetry.space_group_name_H-M   'P 1'
#
loop_
_entity.id
_entity.type
_entity.pdbx_description
1 polymer ?
#
loop_
_entity_poly.entity_id
_entity_poly.type
_entity_poly.pdbx_seq_one_letter_code
_entity_poly.pdbx_strand_id
1 'polypeptide(L)' 'AEQYELSFKVWQCGGVVEWVPCSHVAHAYRGPRSHPSYVPGASPYQTSINHLRVAHVWMDEYAEYYYRREPAIRNLKFG' A
#
# COMPACT_ATOMS: atom_id res chain seq x y z
N ALA A 1 -2.39 0.01 1.39
CA ALA A 1 -1.28 0.85 0.88
C ALA A 1 -0.59 1.59 2.02
N GLU A 2 -1.36 2.01 3.02
CA GLU A 2 -0.93 2.64 4.25
C GLU A 2 0.16 1.86 4.98
N GLN A 3 0.11 0.52 4.98
CA GLN A 3 1.13 -0.31 5.62
C GLN A 3 2.52 -0.12 4.98
N TYR A 4 2.58 0.12 3.66
CA TYR A 4 3.85 0.36 2.97
C TYR A 4 4.36 1.77 3.22
N GLU A 5 3.47 2.78 3.19
CA GLU A 5 3.81 4.18 3.48
C GLU A 5 4.50 4.32 4.83
N LEU A 6 3.89 3.76 5.87
CA LEU A 6 4.43 3.83 7.22
C LEU A 6 5.74 3.04 7.33
N SER A 7 5.81 1.86 6.72
CA SER A 7 7.02 1.04 6.75
C SER A 7 8.21 1.75 6.09
N PHE A 8 8.01 2.32 4.90
CA PHE A 8 9.06 3.06 4.20
C PHE A 8 9.49 4.30 4.97
N LYS A 9 8.54 5.06 5.51
CA LYS A 9 8.85 6.22 6.36
C LYS A 9 9.70 5.84 7.56
N VAL A 10 9.34 4.79 8.29
CA VAL A 10 10.11 4.35 9.47
C VAL A 10 11.53 3.96 9.05
N TRP A 11 11.68 3.08 8.07
CA TRP A 11 13.00 2.60 7.64
C TRP A 11 13.89 3.68 7.02
N GLN A 12 13.34 4.52 6.15
CA GLN A 12 14.11 5.54 5.42
C GLN A 12 14.41 6.78 6.26
N CYS A 13 13.63 7.04 7.32
CA CYS A 13 13.87 8.16 8.24
C CYS A 13 14.62 7.76 9.53
N GLY A 14 15.27 6.59 9.55
CA GLY A 14 16.18 6.17 10.63
C GLY A 14 15.53 5.44 11.81
N GLY A 15 14.26 5.06 11.69
CA GLY A 15 13.60 4.13 12.61
C GLY A 15 13.76 2.66 12.20
N VAL A 16 13.16 1.76 12.98
CA VAL A 16 13.15 0.32 12.73
C VAL A 16 11.77 -0.27 12.93
N VAL A 17 11.47 -1.37 12.22
CA VAL A 17 10.24 -2.15 12.41
C VAL A 17 10.62 -3.54 12.90
N GLU A 18 10.08 -3.92 14.06
CA GLU A 18 10.39 -5.19 14.72
C GLU A 18 9.19 -6.14 14.74
N TRP A 19 9.48 -7.43 14.60
CA TRP A 19 8.54 -8.50 14.90
C TRP A 19 8.88 -9.08 16.27
N VAL A 20 8.00 -8.91 17.24
CA VAL A 20 8.23 -9.32 18.63
C VAL A 20 7.57 -10.69 18.88
N PRO A 21 8.33 -11.80 18.90
CA PRO A 21 7.75 -13.15 18.94
C PRO A 21 7.01 -13.46 20.26
N CYS A 22 7.32 -12.75 21.34
CA CYS A 22 6.64 -12.93 22.64
C CYS A 22 5.30 -12.19 22.74
N SER A 23 4.97 -11.32 21.77
CA SER A 23 3.72 -10.56 21.75
C SER A 23 2.78 -11.17 20.73
N HIS A 24 1.67 -11.74 21.20
CA HIS A 24 0.72 -12.46 20.35
C HIS A 24 -0.62 -11.74 20.29
N VAL A 25 -1.07 -11.47 19.07
CA VAL A 25 -2.42 -10.97 18.77
C VAL A 25 -3.00 -11.78 17.63
N ALA A 26 -4.18 -12.37 17.83
CA ALA A 26 -4.86 -13.12 16.78
C ALA A 26 -5.75 -12.18 15.95
N HIS A 27 -5.66 -12.28 14.62
CA HIS A 27 -6.56 -11.59 13.69
C HIS A 27 -7.51 -12.60 13.04
N ALA A 28 -8.81 -12.43 13.21
CA ALA A 28 -9.81 -13.22 12.51
C ALA A 28 -9.86 -12.79 11.02
N TYR A 29 -9.33 -13.63 10.14
CA TYR A 29 -9.35 -13.36 8.70
C TYR A 29 -10.78 -13.25 8.19
N ARG A 30 -11.03 -12.21 7.41
CA ARG A 30 -12.33 -11.99 6.79
C ARG A 30 -12.43 -12.81 5.50
N GLY A 31 -13.64 -13.26 5.15
CA GLY A 31 -13.90 -14.05 3.95
C GLY A 31 -13.78 -13.26 2.63
N PRO A 32 -13.81 -13.94 1.47
CA PRO A 32 -13.47 -13.37 0.16
C PRO A 32 -14.28 -12.14 -0.27
N ARG A 33 -15.52 -11.97 0.23
CA ARG A 33 -16.43 -10.87 -0.14
C ARG A 33 -16.35 -9.65 0.79
N SER A 34 -15.46 -9.67 1.77
CA SER A 34 -15.30 -8.58 2.75
C SER A 34 -14.28 -7.52 2.33
N HIS A 35 -13.72 -7.64 1.11
CA HIS A 35 -12.74 -6.68 0.62
C HIS A 35 -13.39 -5.30 0.47
N PRO A 36 -12.71 -4.20 0.85
CA PRO A 36 -13.23 -2.84 0.73
C PRO A 36 -13.68 -2.47 -0.69
N SER A 37 -13.12 -3.12 -1.71
CA SER A 37 -13.50 -2.95 -3.12
C SER A 37 -14.92 -3.44 -3.45
N TYR A 38 -15.54 -4.25 -2.58
CA TYR A 38 -16.94 -4.69 -2.73
C TYR A 38 -17.93 -3.77 -2.01
N VAL A 39 -17.46 -2.69 -1.38
CA VAL A 39 -18.33 -1.70 -0.74
C VAL A 39 -19.02 -0.87 -1.84
N PRO A 40 -20.37 -0.76 -1.84
CA PRO A 40 -21.09 0.06 -2.82
C PRO A 40 -20.58 1.50 -2.81
N GLY A 41 -20.19 2.02 -3.97
CA GLY A 41 -19.66 3.38 -4.13
C GLY A 41 -18.15 3.53 -3.90
N ALA A 42 -17.42 2.45 -3.58
CA ALA A 42 -15.96 2.50 -3.56
C ALA A 42 -15.41 2.74 -4.98
N SER A 43 -14.52 3.72 -5.14
CA SER A 43 -13.81 3.91 -6.40
C SER A 43 -12.96 2.66 -6.68
N PRO A 44 -13.09 2.03 -7.86
CA PRO A 44 -12.31 0.86 -8.22
C PRO A 44 -10.80 1.16 -8.25
N TYR A 45 -10.42 2.43 -8.34
CA TYR A 45 -9.03 2.89 -8.40
C TYR A 45 -8.49 3.42 -7.07
N GLN A 46 -9.29 3.50 -6.00
CA GLN A 46 -8.85 4.13 -4.75
C GLN A 46 -7.59 3.47 -4.19
N THR A 47 -7.56 2.14 -4.21
CA THR A 47 -6.40 1.36 -3.76
C THR A 47 -5.19 1.66 -4.64
N SER A 48 -5.36 1.71 -5.96
CA SER A 48 -4.27 2.02 -6.90
C SER A 48 -3.72 3.43 -6.71
N ILE A 49 -4.59 4.43 -6.49
CA ILE A 49 -4.19 5.81 -6.17
C ILE A 49 -3.31 5.86 -4.92
N ASN A 50 -3.69 5.13 -3.87
CA ASN A 50 -2.89 5.12 -2.64
C ASN A 50 -1.53 4.46 -2.86
N HIS A 51 -1.44 3.40 -3.66
CA HIS A 51 -0.15 2.79 -4.01
C HIS A 51 0.70 3.71 -4.90
N LEU A 52 0.08 4.47 -5.82
CA LEU A 52 0.80 5.49 -6.61
C LEU A 52 1.44 6.55 -5.73
N ARG A 53 0.71 7.06 -4.73
CA ARG A 53 1.25 8.03 -3.76
C ARG A 53 2.47 7.46 -3.03
N VAL A 54 2.41 6.19 -2.62
CA VAL A 54 3.53 5.53 -1.95
C VAL A 54 4.72 5.38 -2.90
N ALA A 55 4.50 4.86 -4.11
CA ALA A 55 5.57 4.65 -5.08
C ALA A 55 6.25 5.98 -5.46
N HIS A 56 5.47 7.02 -5.72
CA HIS A 56 5.99 8.33 -6.10
C HIS A 56 6.79 9.01 -4.98
N VAL A 57 6.43 8.81 -3.71
CA VAL A 57 7.08 9.49 -2.58
C VAL A 57 8.27 8.71 -2.03
N TRP A 58 8.21 7.37 -2.02
CA TRP A 58 9.12 6.54 -1.24
C TRP A 58 9.96 5.55 -2.05
N MET A 59 9.71 5.39 -3.35
CA MET A 59 10.37 4.35 -4.15
C MET A 59 11.34 4.88 -5.21
N ASP A 60 11.56 6.19 -5.33
CA ASP A 60 12.50 6.80 -6.29
C ASP A 60 12.46 6.11 -7.69
N GLU A 61 13.61 5.72 -8.24
CA GLU A 61 13.68 5.02 -9.54
C GLU A 61 13.02 3.63 -9.51
N TYR A 62 12.88 3.01 -8.34
CA TYR A 62 12.19 1.72 -8.19
C TYR A 62 10.69 1.83 -8.46
N ALA A 63 10.11 3.03 -8.44
CA ALA A 63 8.72 3.25 -8.85
C ALA A 63 8.47 2.78 -10.30
N GLU A 64 9.49 2.79 -11.17
CA GLU A 64 9.36 2.31 -12.56
C GLU A 64 9.03 0.81 -12.63
N TYR A 65 9.50 0.00 -11.68
CA TYR A 65 9.10 -1.42 -11.61
C TYR A 65 7.61 -1.57 -11.30
N TYR A 66 7.07 -0.69 -10.47
CA TYR A 66 5.64 -0.69 -10.17
C TYR A 66 4.82 -0.25 -11.38
N TYR A 67 5.24 0.79 -12.11
CA TYR A 67 4.59 1.22 -13.35
C TYR A 67 4.68 0.17 -14.46
N ARG A 68 5.77 -0.59 -14.54
CA ARG A 68 5.89 -1.70 -15.50
C ARG A 68 4.91 -2.84 -15.19
N ARG A 69 4.71 -3.12 -13.90
CA ARG A 69 3.75 -4.14 -13.44
C ARG A 69 2.31 -3.70 -13.68
N GLU A 70 2.01 -2.45 -13.37
CA GLU A 70 0.68 -1.86 -13.48
C GLU A 70 0.71 -0.68 -14.49
N PRO A 71 0.75 -0.94 -15.81
CA PRO A 71 0.91 0.14 -16.80
C PRO A 71 -0.30 1.08 -16.85
N ALA A 72 -1.50 0.58 -16.54
CA ALA A 72 -2.75 1.34 -16.61
C ALA A 72 -2.81 2.52 -15.62
N ILE A 73 -2.00 2.49 -14.57
CA ILE A 73 -2.04 3.48 -13.49
C ILE A 73 -1.00 4.60 -13.66
N ARG A 74 -0.11 4.50 -14.66
CA ARG A 74 0.99 5.46 -14.89
C ARG A 74 0.51 6.90 -15.08
N ASN A 75 -0.65 7.07 -15.72
CA ASN A 75 -1.23 8.38 -16.02
C ASN A 75 -2.40 8.75 -15.09
N LEU A 76 -2.66 7.98 -14.03
CA LEU A 76 -3.72 8.30 -13.07
C LEU A 76 -3.28 9.48 -12.20
N LYS A 77 -4.18 10.45 -12.04
CA LYS A 77 -4.00 11.53 -11.07
C LYS A 77 -4.18 10.98 -9.64
N PHE A 78 -3.15 11.10 -8.81
CA PHE A 78 -3.14 10.57 -7.43
C PHE A 78 -3.08 11.65 -6.33
N GLY A 79 -3.14 12.92 -6.74
CA GLY A 79 -3.21 14.14 -5.92
C GLY A 79 -3.68 15.30 -6.78
#